data_AF-A0A9R1N845-F1
#
_entry.id   AF-A0A9R1N845-F1
#
_cell.length_a   1.000
_cell.length_b   1.000
_cell.length_c   1.000
_cell.angle_alpha   90.00
_cell.angle_beta   90.00
_cell.angle_gamma   90.00
#
_symmetry.space_group_name_H-M   'P 1'
#
loop_
_entity.id
_entity.type
_entity.pdbx_description
1 polymer ?
#
loop_
_entity_poly.entity_id
_entity_poly.type
_entity_poly.pdbx_seq_one_letter_code
_entity_poly.pdbx_strand_id
1 'polypeptide(L)'
;MTTVKIILLLVVLAPFCMAAASTDCRGVPALDGSSACGESCSTKLLQDLCIDVMIWGGVEISGSRKEGATGYVILAARFAVESLDATQLAARNQLSQNTSFSGQERNAYEGCLNDYATARSSINRFANEMLPKCQFAGVADEFARGVKSCWIRLMRPPVKSTPLYNLVWADWYKLLLIHLLDGKLLGI
;
A
#
# COMPACT_ATOMS: atom_id res chain seq x y z
N MET A 1 5.16 -42.60 9.74
CA MET A 1 5.29 -41.59 8.67
C MET A 1 4.20 -40.56 8.87
N THR A 2 4.55 -39.47 9.53
CA THR A 2 3.67 -38.40 10.00
C THR A 2 3.36 -37.45 8.85
N THR A 3 2.10 -37.44 8.44
CA THR A 3 1.52 -36.47 7.50
C THR A 3 1.49 -35.10 8.18
N VAL A 4 2.36 -34.19 7.74
CA VAL A 4 2.39 -32.80 8.18
C VAL A 4 1.12 -32.11 7.64
N LYS A 5 0.13 -31.93 8.52
CA LYS A 5 -1.02 -31.05 8.27
C LYS A 5 -0.51 -29.61 8.22
N ILE A 6 -0.44 -29.05 7.02
CA ILE A 6 -0.23 -27.63 6.79
C ILE A 6 -1.48 -26.92 7.32
N ILE A 7 -1.38 -26.34 8.51
CA ILE A 7 -2.41 -25.47 9.07
C ILE A 7 -2.33 -24.17 8.27
N LEU A 8 -3.24 -24.02 7.30
CA LEU A 8 -3.56 -22.73 6.69
C LEU A 8 -4.10 -21.83 7.82
N LEU A 9 -3.24 -20.97 8.37
CA LEU A 9 -3.63 -19.86 9.20
C LEU A 9 -4.34 -18.85 8.29
N LEU A 10 -5.64 -19.05 8.09
CA LEU A 10 -6.57 -18.02 7.64
C LEU A 10 -6.54 -16.90 8.68
N VAL A 11 -5.67 -15.92 8.47
CA VAL A 11 -5.77 -14.62 9.12
C VAL A 11 -7.07 -14.04 8.60
N VAL A 12 -8.12 -14.14 9.42
CA VAL A 12 -9.37 -13.38 9.22
C VAL A 12 -8.98 -11.92 9.42
N LEU A 13 -8.56 -11.27 8.33
CA LEU A 13 -8.64 -9.82 8.21
C LEU A 13 -10.13 -9.52 8.31
N ALA A 14 -10.61 -9.23 9.52
CA ALA A 14 -11.93 -8.65 9.68
C ALA A 14 -11.96 -7.43 8.75
N PRO A 15 -12.90 -7.36 7.77
CA PRO A 15 -12.99 -6.19 6.93
C PRO A 15 -13.21 -5.02 7.88
N PHE A 16 -12.23 -4.12 7.96
CA PHE A 16 -12.45 -2.81 8.54
C PHE A 16 -13.47 -2.15 7.62
N CYS A 17 -14.76 -2.33 7.93
CA CYS A 17 -15.79 -1.51 7.35
C CYS A 17 -15.30 -0.08 7.52
N MET A 18 -15.22 0.67 6.43
CA MET A 18 -15.23 2.12 6.48
C MET A 18 -16.53 2.54 7.18
N ALA A 19 -16.57 2.42 8.51
CA ALA A 19 -17.49 3.15 9.35
C ALA A 19 -17.02 4.60 9.24
N ALA A 20 -17.50 5.27 8.18
CA ALA A 20 -17.41 6.70 7.92
C ALA A 20 -16.12 7.33 8.50
N ALA A 21 -14.99 7.09 7.85
CA ALA A 21 -13.78 7.83 8.18
C ALA A 21 -14.01 9.32 7.84
N SER A 22 -14.28 10.10 8.89
CA SER A 22 -13.92 11.52 9.08
C SER A 22 -14.13 12.48 7.90
N THR A 23 -15.14 13.35 8.02
CA THR A 23 -15.33 14.64 7.31
C THR A 23 -14.67 14.74 5.93
N ASP A 24 -15.46 14.46 4.89
CA ASP A 24 -15.07 14.78 3.52
C ASP A 24 -14.54 16.20 3.42
N CYS A 25 -13.42 16.33 2.73
CA CYS A 25 -12.85 17.63 2.46
C CYS A 25 -13.82 18.45 1.62
N ARG A 26 -13.98 19.73 1.97
CA ARG A 26 -14.99 20.57 1.33
C ARG A 26 -14.74 20.64 -0.18
N GLY A 27 -15.76 20.29 -0.97
CA GLY A 27 -15.72 20.41 -2.43
C GLY A 27 -15.19 19.18 -3.17
N VAL A 28 -14.88 18.07 -2.48
CA VAL A 28 -14.53 16.82 -3.14
C VAL A 28 -15.77 16.11 -3.70
N PRO A 29 -15.68 15.46 -4.87
CA PRO A 29 -16.80 14.73 -5.44
C PRO A 29 -17.15 13.49 -4.61
N ALA A 30 -18.44 13.15 -4.58
CA ALA A 30 -18.91 11.86 -4.10
C ALA A 30 -19.11 10.90 -5.29
N LEU A 31 -18.44 9.75 -5.25
CA LEU A 31 -18.42 8.76 -6.32
C LEU A 31 -18.74 7.40 -5.75
N ASP A 32 -19.17 6.46 -6.60
CA ASP A 32 -19.11 5.03 -6.27
C ASP A 32 -17.70 4.47 -6.53
N GLY A 33 -17.41 3.29 -6.00
CA GLY A 33 -16.08 2.67 -6.10
C GLY A 33 -15.65 2.41 -7.55
N SER A 34 -16.58 2.00 -8.42
CA SER A 34 -16.31 1.78 -9.84
C SER A 34 -15.90 3.07 -10.55
N SER A 35 -16.65 4.16 -10.35
CA SER A 35 -16.32 5.48 -10.90
C SER A 35 -14.98 6.00 -10.37
N ALA A 36 -14.74 5.92 -9.07
CA ALA A 36 -13.47 6.36 -8.48
C ALA A 36 -12.26 5.63 -9.09
N CYS A 37 -12.35 4.31 -9.26
CA CYS A 37 -11.29 3.52 -9.89
C CYS A 37 -11.18 3.79 -11.40
N GLY A 38 -12.31 3.90 -12.11
CA GLY A 38 -12.34 4.14 -13.56
C GLY A 38 -11.80 5.52 -13.97
N GLU A 39 -12.10 6.57 -13.20
CA GLU A 39 -11.63 7.93 -13.47
C GLU A 39 -10.14 8.11 -13.12
N SER A 40 -9.66 7.38 -12.11
CA SER A 40 -8.30 7.55 -11.60
C SER A 40 -7.26 6.68 -12.31
N CYS A 41 -7.66 5.48 -12.75
CA CYS A 41 -6.72 4.48 -13.27
C CYS A 41 -6.81 4.33 -14.79
N SER A 42 -5.70 4.56 -15.48
CA SER A 42 -5.61 4.46 -16.95
C SER A 42 -5.25 3.07 -17.48
N THR A 43 -4.94 2.11 -16.58
CA THR A 43 -4.55 0.75 -16.97
C THR A 43 -5.37 -0.28 -16.20
N LYS A 44 -5.62 -1.43 -16.83
CA LYS A 44 -6.34 -2.54 -16.20
C LYS A 44 -5.68 -3.01 -14.90
N LEU A 45 -4.35 -3.07 -14.85
CA LEU A 45 -3.62 -3.49 -13.64
C LEU A 45 -3.91 -2.58 -12.45
N LEU A 46 -3.87 -1.25 -12.66
CA LEU A 46 -4.14 -0.28 -11.60
C LEU A 46 -5.62 -0.22 -11.24
N GLN A 47 -6.51 -0.42 -12.22
CA GLN A 47 -7.94 -0.48 -11.98
C GLN A 47 -8.32 -1.72 -11.15
N ASP A 48 -7.78 -2.90 -11.49
CA ASP A 48 -7.99 -4.13 -10.74
C ASP A 48 -7.44 -3.98 -9.30
N LEU A 49 -6.24 -3.41 -9.13
CA LEU A 49 -5.69 -3.09 -7.80
C LEU A 49 -6.58 -2.10 -7.02
N CYS A 50 -7.11 -1.08 -7.68
CA CYS A 50 -8.03 -0.13 -7.06
C CYS A 50 -9.29 -0.85 -6.55
N ILE A 51 -9.89 -1.72 -7.37
CA ILE A 51 -11.05 -2.52 -6.99
C ILE A 51 -10.73 -3.43 -5.80
N ASP A 52 -9.57 -4.09 -5.79
CA ASP A 52 -9.14 -4.91 -4.66
C ASP A 52 -9.05 -4.10 -3.36
N VAL A 53 -8.52 -2.87 -3.43
CA VAL A 53 -8.45 -1.94 -2.30
C VAL A 53 -9.85 -1.55 -1.82
N MET A 54 -10.77 -1.24 -2.73
CA MET A 54 -12.15 -0.91 -2.40
C MET A 54 -12.85 -2.07 -1.69
N ILE A 55 -12.74 -3.28 -2.23
CA ILE A 55 -13.30 -4.50 -1.64
C ILE A 55 -12.70 -4.76 -0.25
N TRP A 56 -11.38 -4.61 -0.11
CA TRP A 56 -10.68 -4.75 1.17
C TRP A 56 -11.22 -3.76 2.23
N GLY A 57 -11.57 -2.53 1.83
CA GLY A 57 -12.20 -1.53 2.70
C GLY A 57 -13.71 -1.67 2.92
N GLY A 58 -14.34 -2.70 2.34
CA GLY A 58 -15.79 -2.89 2.39
C GLY A 58 -16.59 -1.88 1.56
N VAL A 59 -15.98 -1.25 0.56
CA VAL A 59 -16.66 -0.37 -0.39
C VAL A 59 -17.39 -1.22 -1.42
N GLU A 60 -18.68 -0.92 -1.62
CA GLU A 60 -19.44 -1.50 -2.72
C GLU A 60 -18.94 -0.93 -4.07
N ILE A 61 -18.48 -1.81 -4.96
CA ILE A 61 -17.94 -1.41 -6.27
C ILE A 61 -19.03 -0.80 -7.17
N SER A 62 -20.19 -1.45 -7.23
CA SER A 62 -21.29 -1.08 -8.14
C SER A 62 -22.58 -0.88 -7.37
N GLY A 63 -22.52 -0.06 -6.32
CA GLY A 63 -23.65 0.25 -5.43
C GLY A 63 -24.23 1.65 -5.68
N SER A 64 -25.41 1.92 -5.11
CA SER A 64 -25.98 3.27 -5.08
C SER A 64 -25.33 4.17 -4.04
N ARG A 65 -24.56 3.58 -3.12
CA ARG A 65 -23.81 4.32 -2.09
C ARG A 65 -22.61 5.01 -2.72
N LYS A 66 -22.52 6.32 -2.48
CA LYS A 66 -21.38 7.13 -2.85
C LYS A 66 -20.62 7.53 -1.59
N GLU A 67 -19.30 7.47 -1.66
CA GLU A 67 -18.40 7.97 -0.62
C GLU A 67 -17.66 9.19 -1.19
N GLY A 68 -17.28 10.14 -0.34
CA GLY A 68 -16.43 11.23 -0.79
C GLY A 68 -15.06 10.74 -1.20
N ALA A 69 -14.50 11.35 -2.25
CA ALA A 69 -13.21 10.97 -2.83
C ALA A 69 -12.05 10.91 -1.82
N THR A 70 -12.10 11.74 -0.77
CA THR A 70 -11.14 11.71 0.35
C THR A 70 -11.09 10.33 1.00
N GLY A 71 -12.23 9.66 1.17
CA GLY A 71 -12.31 8.32 1.74
C GLY A 71 -11.53 7.28 0.94
N TYR A 72 -11.50 7.40 -0.39
CA TYR A 72 -10.77 6.48 -1.26
C TYR A 72 -9.25 6.64 -1.15
N VAL A 73 -8.76 7.88 -1.05
CA VAL A 73 -7.34 8.15 -0.83
C VAL A 73 -6.89 7.64 0.54
N ILE A 74 -7.71 7.84 1.58
CA ILE A 74 -7.48 7.27 2.92
C ILE A 74 -7.38 5.75 2.86
N LEU A 75 -8.32 5.13 2.16
CA LEU A 75 -8.40 3.67 2.07
C LEU A 75 -7.16 3.10 1.36
N ALA A 76 -6.79 3.68 0.22
CA ALA A 76 -5.59 3.27 -0.52
C ALA A 76 -4.31 3.48 0.32
N ALA A 77 -4.23 4.59 1.06
CA ALA A 77 -3.12 4.83 1.98
C ALA A 77 -3.03 3.74 3.04
N ARG A 78 -4.13 3.43 3.75
CA ARG A 78 -4.19 2.36 4.77
C ARG A 78 -3.77 1.01 4.21
N PHE A 79 -4.30 0.64 3.05
CA PHE A 79 -3.93 -0.61 2.38
C PHE A 79 -2.44 -0.68 2.05
N ALA A 80 -1.84 0.44 1.60
CA ALA A 80 -0.40 0.51 1.39
C ALA A 80 0.38 0.33 2.70
N VAL A 81 -0.06 0.92 3.81
CA VAL A 81 0.58 0.72 5.13
C VAL A 81 0.65 -0.76 5.50
N GLU A 82 -0.48 -1.47 5.40
CA GLU A 82 -0.53 -2.88 5.76
C GLU A 82 0.38 -3.73 4.87
N SER A 83 0.43 -3.41 3.58
CA SER A 83 1.35 -4.06 2.65
C SER A 83 2.81 -3.78 3.01
N LEU A 84 3.17 -2.54 3.35
CA LEU A 84 4.53 -2.19 3.75
C LEU A 84 4.94 -2.90 5.04
N ASP A 85 4.05 -2.99 6.03
CA ASP A 85 4.28 -3.70 7.28
C ASP A 85 4.44 -5.22 7.04
N ALA A 86 3.63 -5.80 6.16
CA ALA A 86 3.76 -7.18 5.73
C ALA A 86 5.10 -7.44 5.02
N THR A 87 5.53 -6.52 4.14
CA THR A 87 6.84 -6.59 3.47
C THR A 87 7.99 -6.51 4.47
N GLN A 88 7.93 -5.61 5.47
CA GLN A 88 8.94 -5.54 6.52
C GLN A 88 8.99 -6.83 7.35
N LEU A 89 7.84 -7.39 7.71
CA LEU A 89 7.77 -8.65 8.44
C LEU A 89 8.37 -9.80 7.61
N ALA A 90 8.03 -9.89 6.33
CA ALA A 90 8.59 -10.88 5.42
C ALA A 90 10.12 -10.74 5.31
N ALA A 91 10.63 -9.52 5.17
CA ALA A 91 12.06 -9.25 5.13
C ALA A 91 12.77 -9.66 6.44
N ARG A 92 12.20 -9.34 7.60
CA ARG A 92 12.74 -9.77 8.92
C ARG A 92 12.76 -11.29 9.07
N ASN A 93 11.69 -11.96 8.65
CA ASN A 93 11.60 -13.42 8.70
C ASN A 93 12.63 -14.09 7.79
N GLN A 94 12.85 -13.54 6.59
CA GLN A 94 13.90 -14.03 5.69
C GLN A 94 15.30 -13.84 6.29
N LEU A 95 15.59 -12.68 6.90
CA LEU A 95 16.88 -12.43 7.55
C LEU A 95 17.14 -13.37 8.73
N SER A 96 16.11 -13.73 9.50
CA SER A 96 16.25 -14.59 10.67
C SER A 96 16.31 -16.08 10.31
N GLN A 97 15.62 -16.50 9.25
CA GLN A 97 15.51 -17.92 8.88
C GLN A 97 16.52 -18.34 7.81
N ASN A 98 16.99 -17.41 6.96
CA ASN A 98 17.90 -17.73 5.87
C ASN A 98 19.36 -17.46 6.26
N THR A 99 20.06 -18.52 6.63
CA THR A 99 21.51 -18.49 6.93
C THR A 99 22.38 -18.48 5.68
N SER A 100 21.81 -18.77 4.51
CA SER A 100 22.52 -18.87 3.22
C SER A 100 22.61 -17.57 2.46
N PHE A 101 22.06 -16.47 2.98
CA PHE A 101 22.22 -15.16 2.34
C PHE A 101 23.69 -14.78 2.21
N SER A 102 24.07 -14.39 1.00
CA SER A 102 25.32 -13.69 0.77
C SER A 102 25.34 -12.38 1.57
N GLY A 103 26.53 -11.86 1.85
CA GLY A 103 26.68 -10.56 2.53
C GLY A 103 25.97 -9.43 1.79
N GLN A 104 25.92 -9.50 0.45
CA GLN A 104 25.22 -8.53 -0.38
C GLN A 104 23.68 -8.61 -0.22
N GLU A 105 23.10 -9.81 -0.22
CA GLU A 105 21.66 -9.99 0.01
C GLU A 105 21.27 -9.54 1.41
N ARG A 106 22.05 -9.93 2.42
CA ARG A 106 21.80 -9.53 3.81
C ARG A 106 21.79 -8.01 3.96
N ASN A 107 22.81 -7.34 3.41
CA ASN A 107 22.90 -5.88 3.42
C ASN A 107 21.71 -5.21 2.69
N ALA A 108 21.26 -5.79 1.57
CA ALA A 108 20.12 -5.25 0.84
C ALA A 108 18.81 -5.36 1.64
N TYR A 109 18.57 -6.49 2.31
CA TYR A 109 17.40 -6.68 3.18
C TYR A 109 17.42 -5.72 4.37
N GLU A 110 18.55 -5.60 5.07
CA GLU A 110 18.72 -4.68 6.20
C GLU A 110 18.56 -3.21 5.76
N GLY A 111 19.13 -2.83 4.61
CA GLY A 111 18.95 -1.52 4.01
C GLY A 111 17.49 -1.23 3.66
N CYS A 112 16.79 -2.20 3.09
CA CYS A 112 15.36 -2.09 2.80
C CYS A 112 14.51 -1.91 4.06
N LEU A 113 14.84 -2.60 5.16
CA LEU A 113 14.12 -2.41 6.43
C LEU A 113 14.24 -0.98 6.96
N ASN A 114 15.42 -0.37 6.84
CA ASN A 114 15.65 1.03 7.21
C ASN A 114 14.89 1.99 6.29
N ASP A 115 14.92 1.75 4.98
CA ASP A 115 14.21 2.59 4.01
C ASP A 115 12.68 2.54 4.25
N TYR A 116 12.13 1.37 4.60
CA TYR A 116 10.71 1.20 4.91
C TYR A 116 10.29 1.88 6.22
N ALA A 117 11.18 1.98 7.22
CA ALA A 117 10.90 2.75 8.44
C ALA A 117 10.65 4.23 8.14
N THR A 118 11.32 4.76 7.12
CA THR A 118 11.09 6.13 6.61
C THR A 118 9.72 6.24 5.95
N ALA A 119 9.34 5.29 5.08
CA ALA A 119 8.02 5.26 4.44
C ALA A 119 6.87 5.19 5.47
N ARG A 120 7.02 4.39 6.53
CA ARG A 120 6.05 4.31 7.64
C ARG A 120 5.92 5.61 8.42
N SER A 121 7.01 6.37 8.58
CA SER A 121 6.95 7.68 9.24
C SER A 121 6.15 8.69 8.43
N SER A 122 6.32 8.69 7.11
CA SER A 122 5.51 9.50 6.19
C SER A 122 4.01 9.18 6.29
N ILE A 123 3.65 7.90 6.45
CA ILE A 123 2.26 7.44 6.64
C ILE A 123 1.65 8.02 7.91
N ASN A 124 2.38 7.98 9.02
CA ASN A 124 1.89 8.55 10.27
C ASN A 124 1.67 10.05 10.16
N ARG A 125 2.56 10.75 9.45
CA ARG A 125 2.39 12.17 9.14
C ARG A 125 1.16 12.42 8.26
N PHE A 126 0.94 11.62 7.23
CA PHE A 126 -0.27 11.70 6.42
C PHE A 126 -1.54 11.58 7.27
N ALA A 127 -1.65 10.51 8.06
CA ALA A 127 -2.85 10.24 8.86
C ALA A 127 -3.12 11.29 9.95
N ASN A 128 -2.07 11.79 10.60
CA ASN A 128 -2.22 12.64 11.78
C ASN A 128 -2.09 14.15 11.49
N GLU A 129 -1.41 14.54 10.42
CA GLU A 129 -1.15 15.96 10.11
C GLU A 129 -1.87 16.42 8.83
N MET A 130 -1.79 15.63 7.76
CA MET A 130 -2.29 16.01 6.44
C MET A 130 -3.80 15.77 6.31
N LEU A 131 -4.26 14.59 6.76
CA LEU A 131 -5.66 14.18 6.70
C LEU A 131 -6.61 15.17 7.38
N PRO A 132 -6.38 15.59 8.63
CA PRO A 132 -7.31 16.48 9.33
C PRO A 132 -7.38 17.89 8.71
N LYS A 133 -6.39 18.23 7.87
CA LYS A 133 -6.27 19.54 7.21
C LYS A 133 -6.63 19.51 5.73
N CYS A 134 -7.00 18.35 5.20
CA CYS A 134 -7.26 18.15 3.77
C CYS A 134 -6.06 18.50 2.87
N GLN A 135 -4.84 18.25 3.33
CA GLN A 135 -3.60 18.58 2.62
C GLN A 135 -3.02 17.34 1.95
N PHE A 136 -3.62 16.87 0.85
CA PHE A 136 -3.22 15.59 0.23
C PHE A 136 -2.10 15.70 -0.81
N ALA A 137 -1.79 16.91 -1.27
CA ALA A 137 -0.72 17.14 -2.23
C ALA A 137 0.63 16.59 -1.71
N GLY A 138 1.26 15.73 -2.51
CA GLY A 138 2.59 15.16 -2.23
C GLY A 138 2.59 13.92 -1.32
N VAL A 139 1.43 13.41 -0.91
CA VAL A 139 1.32 12.20 -0.06
C VAL A 139 2.05 10.99 -0.67
N ALA A 140 1.87 10.78 -1.97
CA ALA A 140 2.55 9.68 -2.67
C ALA A 140 4.08 9.85 -2.70
N ASP A 141 4.58 11.08 -2.84
CA ASP A 141 6.03 11.36 -2.84
C ASP A 141 6.66 11.09 -1.47
N GLU A 142 5.94 11.40 -0.40
CA GLU A 142 6.39 11.13 0.96
C GLU A 142 6.52 9.62 1.21
N PHE A 143 5.61 8.80 0.69
CA PHE A 143 5.69 7.34 0.77
C PHE A 143 6.75 6.75 -0.17
N ALA A 144 6.88 7.30 -1.38
CA ALA A 144 7.68 6.74 -2.45
C ALA A 144 9.18 6.73 -2.12
N ARG A 145 9.69 7.67 -1.32
CA ARG A 145 11.14 7.75 -1.04
C ARG A 145 11.71 6.46 -0.44
N GLY A 146 11.04 5.89 0.56
CA GLY A 146 11.51 4.65 1.21
C GLY A 146 11.42 3.45 0.27
N VAL A 147 10.27 3.26 -0.37
CA VAL A 147 10.05 2.12 -1.29
C VAL A 147 10.98 2.21 -2.51
N LYS A 148 11.20 3.41 -3.06
CA LYS A 148 12.12 3.66 -4.18
C LYS A 148 13.56 3.30 -3.82
N SER A 149 14.00 3.73 -2.63
CA SER A 149 15.35 3.48 -2.16
C SER A 149 15.60 1.98 -2.01
N CYS A 150 14.65 1.26 -1.41
CA CYS A 150 14.72 -0.19 -1.31
C CYS A 150 14.69 -0.86 -2.70
N TRP A 151 13.78 -0.45 -3.58
CA TRP A 151 13.70 -0.99 -4.94
C TRP A 151 15.03 -0.86 -5.70
N ILE A 152 15.68 0.31 -5.62
CA ILE A 152 17.00 0.54 -6.22
C ILE A 152 18.06 -0.45 -5.68
N ARG A 153 18.03 -0.75 -4.37
CA ARG A 153 18.95 -1.75 -3.78
C ARG A 153 18.71 -3.14 -4.34
N LEU A 154 17.45 -3.51 -4.56
CA LEU A 154 17.06 -4.84 -5.03
C LEU A 154 17.26 -5.03 -6.53
N MET A 155 17.46 -3.98 -7.33
CA MET A 155 17.63 -4.12 -8.79
C MET A 155 18.92 -4.83 -9.22
N ARG A 156 19.91 -4.98 -8.33
CA ARG A 156 21.21 -5.58 -8.66
C ARG A 156 21.19 -7.11 -8.47
N PRO A 157 21.75 -7.92 -9.38
CA PRO A 157 22.00 -9.34 -9.11
C PRO A 157 22.94 -9.54 -7.90
N PRO A 158 22.78 -10.62 -7.11
CA PRO A 158 21.72 -11.64 -7.17
C PRO A 158 20.41 -11.22 -6.49
N VAL A 159 20.34 -10.00 -5.95
CA VAL A 159 19.23 -9.52 -5.11
C VAL A 159 17.90 -9.41 -5.86
N LYS A 160 17.94 -9.14 -7.17
CA LYS A 160 16.74 -9.02 -8.03
C LYS A 160 15.90 -10.30 -8.08
N SER A 161 16.51 -11.47 -7.91
CA SER A 161 15.81 -12.76 -7.88
C SER A 161 15.23 -13.12 -6.51
N THR A 162 15.42 -12.27 -5.49
CA THR A 162 14.91 -12.56 -4.15
C THR A 162 13.41 -12.31 -4.06
N PRO A 163 12.66 -13.05 -3.20
CA PRO A 163 11.23 -12.83 -2.99
C PRO A 163 10.88 -11.39 -2.58
N LEU A 164 11.80 -10.71 -1.90
CA LEU A 164 11.61 -9.32 -1.47
C LEU A 164 11.45 -8.35 -2.65
N TYR A 165 12.07 -8.60 -3.80
CA TYR A 165 11.91 -7.76 -4.99
C TYR A 165 10.44 -7.64 -5.41
N ASN A 166 9.72 -8.76 -5.44
CA ASN A 166 8.31 -8.78 -5.85
C ASN A 166 7.40 -8.06 -4.85
N LEU A 167 7.69 -8.17 -3.56
CA LEU A 167 6.94 -7.47 -2.50
C LEU A 167 7.11 -5.95 -2.62
N VAL A 168 8.35 -5.49 -2.78
CA VAL A 168 8.66 -4.07 -2.94
C VAL A 168 8.08 -3.52 -4.24
N TRP A 169 8.08 -4.32 -5.31
CA TRP A 169 7.42 -3.96 -6.56
C TRP A 169 5.90 -3.83 -6.40
N ALA A 170 5.27 -4.73 -5.66
CA ALA A 170 3.84 -4.65 -5.35
C ALA A 170 3.51 -3.44 -4.46
N ASP A 171 4.40 -3.05 -3.55
CA ASP A 171 4.24 -1.84 -2.74
C ASP A 171 4.32 -0.58 -3.62
N TRP A 172 5.20 -0.56 -4.62
CA TRP A 172 5.31 0.54 -5.57
C TRP A 172 3.99 0.84 -6.31
N TYR A 173 3.26 -0.18 -6.75
CA TYR A 173 1.95 0.00 -7.39
C TYR A 173 0.89 0.55 -6.45
N LYS A 174 0.93 0.19 -5.16
CA LYS A 174 0.02 0.74 -4.15
C LYS A 174 0.29 2.22 -3.93
N LEU A 175 1.56 2.63 -3.93
CA LEU A 175 1.92 4.05 -3.85
C LEU A 175 1.50 4.83 -5.10
N LEU A 176 1.65 4.22 -6.28
CA LEU A 176 1.16 4.80 -7.53
C LEU A 176 -0.36 4.97 -7.52
N LEU A 177 -1.10 4.00 -6.98
CA LEU A 177 -2.55 4.12 -6.84
C LEU A 177 -2.94 5.32 -5.96
N ILE A 178 -2.24 5.54 -4.84
CA ILE A 178 -2.47 6.71 -3.99
C ILE A 178 -2.26 8.01 -4.77
N HIS A 179 -1.17 8.10 -5.55
CA HIS A 179 -0.87 9.27 -6.38
C HIS A 179 -1.98 9.55 -7.40
N LEU A 180 -2.52 8.51 -8.02
CA LEU A 180 -3.57 8.63 -9.03
C LEU A 180 -4.89 9.07 -8.42
N LEU A 181 -5.30 8.46 -7.31
CA LEU A 181 -6.53 8.84 -6.60
C LEU A 181 -6.44 10.28 -6.07
N ASP A 182 -5.30 10.67 -5.51
CA ASP A 182 -5.04 12.04 -5.04
C ASP A 182 -5.15 13.04 -6.20
N GLY A 183 -4.33 12.88 -7.24
CA GLY A 183 -4.26 13.83 -8.34
C GLY A 183 -5.53 13.89 -9.22
N LYS A 184 -6.31 12.80 -9.31
CA LYS A 184 -7.52 12.75 -10.16
C LYS A 184 -8.80 13.09 -9.42
N LEU A 185 -8.95 12.65 -8.17
CA LEU A 185 -10.22 12.83 -7.46
C LEU A 185 -10.21 14.06 -6.56
N LEU A 186 -9.05 14.49 -6.08
CA LEU A 186 -8.95 15.65 -5.20
C LEU A 186 -8.57 16.91 -5.98
N GLY A 187 -7.84 16.78 -7.10
CA GLY A 187 -7.55 17.88 -8.01
C GLY A 187 -6.82 19.07 -7.36
N ILE A 188 -6.11 18.80 -6.26
CA ILE A 188 -5.30 19.74 -5.48
C ILE A 188 -3.84 19.62 -5.91
#